data_AF-A0A535I250-F1
#
_entry.id   AF-A0A535I250-F1
#
_cell.length_a   1.000
_cell.length_b   1.000
_cell.length_c   1.000
_cell.angle_alpha   90.00
_cell.angle_beta   90.00
_cell.angle_gamma   90.00
#
_symmetry.space_group_name_H-M   'P 1'
#
loop_
_entity.id
_entity.type
_entity.pdbx_description
1 polymer ?
#
loop_
_entity_poly.entity_id
_entity_poly.type
_entity_poly.pdbx_seq_one_letter_code
_entity_poly.pdbx_strand_id
1 'polypeptide(L)'
;MTARRDTGGPGQAMEFEVWSDLIKQSKGALHMFLPLLDRGLDAVVHRMTDRRYIALQVKGRAAGENGRVNLIVPADSLVDDDALILASVIDDIPNQVDLVVTERTFKQMAALETVKGKHFFEAAFAMHSVRSRWLPFLVPRAQLADRILETSIALALERISPDLLKPRERHAGWLGFLGEAEVIRRLAENPRLDLFRPFPDLEMVEVLARDNVTRRLAGLQVKAATVTDVHGEAQIHIHTATLTKDLSTWVVGLAWRNEANAFDEECLLIPAAEVPTVATADGLLMTIAFRPASPQRTRIDPYRRRLADLSRLILDCTQAPFAGT
;
A
#
# COMPACT_ATOMS: atom_id res chain seq x y z
N MET A 1 31.02 21.59 21.98
CA MET A 1 29.94 21.56 20.97
C MET A 1 29.62 20.10 20.69
N THR A 2 28.50 19.63 21.23
CA THR A 2 28.03 18.25 21.12
C THR A 2 27.66 17.96 19.66
N ALA A 3 28.34 16.99 19.06
CA ALA A 3 27.98 16.44 17.76
C ALA A 3 26.51 16.00 17.82
N ARG A 4 25.64 16.72 17.10
CA ARG A 4 24.24 16.30 16.90
C ARG A 4 24.31 14.90 16.30
N ARG A 5 23.76 13.90 17.00
CA ARG A 5 23.51 12.59 16.40
C ARG A 5 22.46 12.83 15.34
N ASP A 6 22.88 13.06 14.10
CA ASP A 6 22.01 13.20 12.95
C ASP A 6 21.45 11.81 12.64
N THR A 7 20.41 11.44 13.37
CA THR A 7 19.56 10.30 13.02
C THR A 7 18.69 10.78 11.87
N GLY A 8 18.33 9.92 10.90
CA GLY A 8 17.46 10.28 9.76
C GLY A 8 16.07 10.82 10.10
N GLY A 9 15.80 11.18 11.36
CA GLY A 9 14.57 11.72 11.89
C GLY A 9 14.01 12.94 11.13
N PRO A 10 14.82 13.93 10.70
CA PRO A 10 14.28 15.04 9.89
C PRO A 10 13.75 14.59 8.52
N GLY A 11 14.41 13.63 7.86
CA GLY A 11 13.94 13.06 6.60
C GLY A 11 12.65 12.26 6.80
N GLN A 12 12.62 11.41 7.82
CA GLN A 12 11.45 10.61 8.15
C GLN A 12 10.26 11.48 8.62
N ALA A 13 10.50 12.57 9.35
CA ALA A 13 9.47 13.53 9.71
C ALA A 13 8.85 14.18 8.47
N MET A 14 9.67 14.57 7.50
CA MET A 14 9.19 15.09 6.22
C MET A 14 8.34 14.06 5.45
N GLU A 15 8.74 12.78 5.45
CA GLU A 15 7.90 11.71 4.88
C GLU A 15 6.51 11.68 5.54
N PHE A 16 6.44 11.69 6.87
CA PHE A 16 5.17 11.74 7.59
C PHE A 16 4.33 12.98 7.28
N GLU A 17 4.95 14.14 7.10
CA GLU A 17 4.26 15.35 6.66
C GLU A 17 3.66 15.19 5.26
N VAL A 18 4.41 14.63 4.31
CA VAL A 18 3.90 14.32 2.95
C VAL A 18 2.72 13.37 3.03
N TRP A 19 2.82 12.31 3.83
CA TRP A 19 1.73 11.36 4.04
C TRP A 19 0.49 12.06 4.60
N SER A 20 0.66 12.86 5.65
CA SER A 20 -0.43 13.64 6.27
C SER A 20 -1.11 14.55 5.26
N ASP A 21 -0.34 15.24 4.44
CA ASP A 21 -0.84 16.16 3.42
C ASP A 21 -1.62 15.42 2.34
N LEU A 22 -1.10 14.31 1.80
CA LEU A 22 -1.80 13.50 0.81
C LEU A 22 -3.12 12.94 1.35
N ILE A 23 -3.14 12.45 2.59
CA ILE A 23 -4.35 11.95 3.26
C ILE A 23 -5.40 13.06 3.39
N LYS A 24 -5.00 14.23 3.89
CA LYS A 24 -5.92 15.38 4.10
C LYS A 24 -6.44 15.94 2.78
N GLN A 25 -5.56 16.12 1.80
CA GLN A 25 -5.90 16.70 0.50
C GLN A 25 -6.80 15.77 -0.31
N SER A 26 -6.50 14.47 -0.36
CA SER A 26 -7.21 13.53 -1.22
C SER A 26 -8.64 13.20 -0.77
N LYS A 27 -8.98 13.42 0.51
CA LYS A 27 -10.31 13.15 1.07
C LYS A 27 -10.81 11.70 0.80
N GLY A 28 -9.90 10.74 0.80
CA GLY A 28 -10.20 9.32 0.53
C GLY A 28 -10.07 8.90 -0.93
N ALA A 29 -9.65 9.79 -1.84
CA ALA A 29 -9.36 9.41 -3.22
C ALA A 29 -7.98 8.74 -3.40
N LEU A 30 -7.07 8.92 -2.44
CA LEU A 30 -5.76 8.27 -2.38
C LEU A 30 -5.62 7.56 -1.04
N HIS A 31 -5.28 6.28 -1.08
CA HIS A 31 -5.03 5.48 0.12
C HIS A 31 -3.56 5.12 0.21
N MET A 32 -2.95 5.43 1.35
CA MET A 32 -1.51 5.27 1.55
C MET A 32 -1.20 3.95 2.23
N PHE A 33 -0.19 3.25 1.73
CA PHE A 33 0.37 2.04 2.30
C PHE A 33 1.82 2.29 2.67
N LEU A 34 2.14 2.18 3.96
CA LEU A 34 3.49 2.38 4.47
C LEU A 34 4.20 1.03 4.65
N PRO A 35 5.50 0.93 4.33
CA PRO A 35 6.24 -0.32 4.43
C PRO A 35 6.37 -0.76 5.88
N LEU A 36 6.21 -2.06 6.12
CA LEU A 36 6.53 -2.70 7.40
C LEU A 36 8.04 -2.93 7.58
N LEU A 37 8.78 -2.96 6.47
CA LEU A 37 10.22 -3.08 6.42
C LEU A 37 10.74 -2.18 5.30
N ASP A 38 11.68 -1.30 5.63
CA ASP A 38 12.33 -0.45 4.64
C ASP A 38 13.22 -1.29 3.71
N ARG A 39 12.89 -1.24 2.41
CA ARG A 39 13.65 -1.84 1.31
C ARG A 39 13.82 -0.85 0.15
N GLY A 40 13.85 0.45 0.45
CA GLY A 40 14.06 1.52 -0.52
C GLY A 40 12.80 2.08 -1.17
N LEU A 41 11.62 1.61 -0.76
CA LEU A 41 10.32 2.17 -1.15
C LEU A 41 9.61 2.72 0.08
N ASP A 42 9.26 4.01 0.06
CA ASP A 42 8.78 4.72 1.24
C ASP A 42 7.26 4.62 1.41
N ALA A 43 6.52 4.44 0.31
CA ALA A 43 5.10 4.12 0.32
C ALA A 43 4.61 3.48 -0.99
N VAL A 44 3.40 2.93 -0.94
CA VAL A 44 2.56 2.68 -2.12
C VAL A 44 1.26 3.47 -1.97
N VAL A 45 0.82 4.14 -3.01
CA VAL A 45 -0.44 4.88 -3.05
C VAL A 45 -1.43 4.12 -3.92
N HIS A 46 -2.60 3.79 -3.38
CA HIS A 46 -3.73 3.28 -4.15
C HIS A 46 -4.61 4.45 -4.58
N ARG A 47 -4.74 4.63 -5.90
CA ARG A 47 -5.58 5.63 -6.52
C ARG A 47 -6.97 5.06 -6.75
N MET A 48 -7.95 5.54 -6.00
CA MET A 48 -9.29 4.94 -5.98
C MET A 48 -10.09 5.18 -7.26
N THR A 49 -9.73 6.21 -8.03
CA THR A 49 -10.42 6.59 -9.27
C THR A 49 -10.24 5.57 -10.41
N ASP A 50 -9.11 4.86 -10.42
CA ASP A 50 -8.78 3.86 -11.45
C ASP A 50 -8.18 2.56 -10.88
N ARG A 51 -8.16 2.42 -9.55
CA ARG A 51 -7.65 1.26 -8.81
C ARG A 51 -6.16 0.98 -9.02
N ARG A 52 -5.41 1.97 -9.48
CA ARG A 52 -3.97 1.80 -9.70
C ARG A 52 -3.19 1.95 -8.39
N TYR A 53 -2.27 1.04 -8.14
CA TYR A 53 -1.24 1.22 -7.14
C TYR A 53 0.00 1.89 -7.73
N ILE A 54 0.57 2.85 -7.01
CA ILE A 54 1.68 3.68 -7.43
C ILE A 54 2.75 3.62 -6.35
N ALA A 55 3.92 3.06 -6.67
CA ALA A 55 5.09 3.11 -5.80
C ALA A 55 5.55 4.57 -5.67
N LEU A 56 5.83 5.01 -4.44
CA LEU A 56 6.22 6.39 -4.14
C LEU A 56 7.45 6.39 -3.22
N GLN A 57 8.46 7.16 -3.65
CA GLN A 57 9.68 7.41 -2.91
C GLN A 57 9.75 8.90 -2.57
N VAL A 58 9.95 9.24 -1.30
CA VAL A 58 10.07 10.61 -0.81
C VAL A 58 11.53 10.90 -0.50
N LYS A 59 12.00 12.06 -0.93
CA LYS A 59 13.37 12.52 -0.70
C LYS A 59 13.34 13.90 -0.07
N GLY A 60 13.47 13.94 1.26
CA GLY A 60 13.67 15.19 2.00
C GLY A 60 15.09 15.74 1.81
N ARG A 61 15.21 17.04 1.53
CA ARG A 61 16.50 17.75 1.44
C ARG A 61 16.44 19.08 2.19
N ALA A 62 17.54 19.48 2.81
CA ALA A 62 17.67 20.86 3.27
C ALA A 62 17.76 21.80 2.06
N ALA A 63 17.19 23.00 2.17
CA ALA A 63 17.37 24.01 1.15
C ALA A 63 18.83 24.49 1.11
N GLY A 64 19.41 24.50 -0.08
CA GLY A 64 20.66 25.20 -0.35
C GLY A 64 20.44 26.70 -0.53
N GLU A 65 21.52 27.41 -0.86
CA GLU A 65 21.47 28.86 -1.13
C GLU A 65 20.40 29.21 -2.18
N ASN A 66 19.68 30.30 -1.92
CA ASN A 66 18.57 30.80 -2.75
C ASN A 66 17.40 29.81 -2.94
N GLY A 67 17.16 28.91 -1.98
CA GLY A 67 16.04 27.96 -2.04
C GLY A 67 16.23 26.90 -3.13
N ARG A 68 17.49 26.60 -3.47
CA ARG A 68 17.83 25.52 -4.40
C ARG A 68 17.82 24.18 -3.68
N VAL A 69 17.30 23.17 -4.37
CA VAL A 69 17.34 21.78 -3.91
C VAL A 69 18.18 21.00 -4.89
N ASN A 70 19.16 20.28 -4.36
CA ASN A 70 19.98 19.34 -5.11
C ASN A 70 19.62 17.92 -4.65
N LEU A 71 19.12 17.13 -5.59
CA LEU A 71 18.81 15.73 -5.40
C LEU A 71 19.87 14.90 -6.12
N ILE A 72 20.60 14.09 -5.37
CA ILE A 72 21.53 13.09 -5.89
C ILE A 72 20.96 11.72 -5.54
N VAL A 73 20.78 10.87 -6.54
CA VAL A 73 20.21 9.53 -6.40
C VAL A 73 21.14 8.50 -7.05
N PRO A 74 21.55 7.44 -6.34
CA PRO A 74 22.27 6.32 -6.95
C PRO A 74 21.49 5.68 -8.09
N ALA A 75 22.12 5.47 -9.25
CA ALA A 75 21.43 4.93 -10.43
C ALA A 75 20.86 3.52 -10.20
N ASP A 76 21.51 2.72 -9.35
CA ASP A 76 21.09 1.37 -8.96
C ASP A 76 19.90 1.34 -7.99
N SER A 77 19.54 2.48 -7.38
CA SER A 77 18.34 2.60 -6.55
C SER A 77 17.07 2.92 -7.35
N LEU A 78 17.20 3.35 -8.60
CA LEU A 78 16.08 3.68 -9.49
C LEU A 78 15.72 2.46 -10.34
N VAL A 79 14.96 1.55 -9.76
CA VAL A 79 14.67 0.21 -10.31
C VAL A 79 13.24 0.04 -10.83
N ASP A 80 12.40 1.06 -10.69
CA ASP A 80 10.98 1.01 -11.08
C ASP A 80 10.62 2.29 -11.86
N ASP A 81 10.67 2.20 -13.18
CA ASP A 81 10.43 3.33 -14.09
C ASP A 81 9.08 4.03 -13.90
N ASP A 82 8.09 3.33 -13.34
CA ASP A 82 6.75 3.85 -13.07
C ASP A 82 6.56 4.33 -11.63
N ALA A 83 7.54 4.12 -10.75
CA ALA A 83 7.53 4.70 -9.41
C ALA A 83 7.69 6.22 -9.48
N LEU A 84 7.04 6.90 -8.53
CA LEU A 84 7.14 8.34 -8.36
C LEU A 84 8.25 8.68 -7.37
N ILE A 85 9.03 9.70 -7.71
CA ILE A 85 9.94 10.40 -6.82
C ILE A 85 9.26 11.71 -6.43
N LEU A 86 9.09 11.93 -5.13
CA LEU A 86 8.66 13.19 -4.53
C LEU A 86 9.84 13.78 -3.77
N ALA A 87 10.47 14.82 -4.32
CA ALA A 87 11.54 15.53 -3.63
C ALA A 87 10.99 16.80 -2.98
N SER A 88 11.20 16.91 -1.67
CA SER A 88 10.65 17.97 -0.83
C SER A 88 11.75 18.63 0.00
N VAL A 89 11.53 19.87 0.41
CA VAL A 89 12.40 20.58 1.35
C VAL A 89 11.97 20.28 2.78
N ILE A 90 12.95 20.09 3.67
CA ILE A 90 12.75 19.87 5.12
C ILE A 90 12.42 21.17 5.86
N ASP A 91 12.98 22.28 5.38
CA ASP A 91 12.73 23.61 5.93
C ASP A 91 11.32 24.10 5.59
N ASP A 92 10.67 24.79 6.53
CA ASP A 92 9.37 25.44 6.31
C ASP A 92 9.55 26.66 5.39
N ILE A 93 9.16 26.50 4.13
CA ILE A 93 9.27 27.55 3.10
C ILE A 93 7.87 27.97 2.66
N PRO A 94 7.54 29.29 2.73
CA PRO A 94 6.29 29.80 2.18
C PRO A 94 6.13 29.45 0.70
N ASN A 95 4.93 28.99 0.32
CA ASN A 95 4.60 28.60 -1.06
C ASN A 95 5.53 27.52 -1.65
N GLN A 96 6.00 26.61 -0.81
CA GLN A 96 6.82 25.47 -1.22
C GLN A 96 6.22 24.71 -2.42
N VAL A 97 7.11 24.38 -3.36
CA VAL A 97 6.83 23.47 -4.48
C VAL A 97 7.71 22.23 -4.36
N ASP A 98 7.11 21.08 -4.55
CA ASP A 98 7.78 19.80 -4.51
C ASP A 98 7.98 19.27 -5.93
N LEU A 99 9.09 18.59 -6.18
CA LEU A 99 9.31 17.90 -7.44
C LEU A 99 8.59 16.55 -7.41
N VAL A 100 7.62 16.33 -8.29
CA VAL A 100 6.88 15.07 -8.43
C VAL A 100 7.01 14.52 -9.84
N VAL A 101 7.81 13.47 -9.99
CA VAL A 101 8.24 12.93 -11.29
C VAL A 101 8.37 11.41 -11.24
N THR A 102 8.16 10.71 -12.36
CA THR A 102 8.46 9.27 -12.41
C THR A 102 9.96 9.02 -12.46
N GLU A 103 10.43 7.85 -12.01
CA GLU A 103 11.84 7.48 -12.16
C GLU A 103 12.28 7.52 -13.62
N ARG A 104 11.44 7.07 -14.56
CA ARG A 104 11.72 7.14 -16.00
C ARG A 104 12.03 8.56 -16.45
N THR A 105 11.16 9.50 -16.13
CA THR A 105 11.34 10.91 -16.53
C THR A 105 12.52 11.54 -15.79
N PHE A 106 12.74 11.17 -14.53
CA PHE A 106 13.91 11.61 -13.78
C PHE A 106 15.21 11.18 -14.45
N LYS A 107 15.35 9.90 -14.82
CA LYS A 107 16.51 9.34 -15.54
C LYS A 107 16.77 10.06 -16.87
N GLN A 108 15.70 10.46 -17.58
CA GLN A 108 15.80 11.17 -18.85
C GLN A 108 16.25 12.63 -18.72
N MET A 109 15.93 13.29 -17.61
CA MET A 109 16.11 14.74 -17.44
C MET A 109 17.28 15.13 -16.53
N ALA A 110 17.60 14.28 -15.56
CA ALA A 110 18.70 14.46 -14.61
C ALA A 110 20.06 14.33 -15.29
N ALA A 111 21.07 14.99 -14.74
CA ALA A 111 22.45 14.80 -15.18
C ALA A 111 22.96 13.45 -14.67
N LEU A 112 23.60 12.67 -15.54
CA LEU A 112 24.26 11.43 -15.16
C LEU A 112 25.72 11.72 -14.82
N GLU A 113 26.12 11.45 -13.58
CA GLU A 113 27.49 11.58 -13.11
C GLU A 113 28.09 10.22 -12.77
N THR A 114 29.42 10.14 -12.84
CA THR A 114 30.17 8.94 -12.45
C THR A 114 31.22 9.31 -11.42
N VAL A 115 31.07 8.80 -10.20
CA VAL A 115 31.98 9.06 -9.08
C VAL A 115 32.53 7.75 -8.57
N LYS A 116 33.86 7.57 -8.66
CA LYS A 116 34.56 6.34 -8.23
C LYS A 116 33.96 5.05 -8.83
N GLY A 117 33.55 5.10 -10.10
CA GLY A 117 32.96 3.97 -10.82
C GLY A 117 31.49 3.68 -10.48
N LYS A 118 30.84 4.51 -9.66
CA LYS A 118 29.39 4.44 -9.40
C LYS A 118 28.66 5.54 -10.15
N HIS A 119 27.48 5.22 -10.65
CA HIS A 119 26.63 6.14 -11.40
C HIS A 119 25.58 6.81 -10.51
N PHE A 120 25.38 8.10 -10.69
CA PHE A 120 24.41 8.90 -9.95
C PHE A 120 23.63 9.79 -10.90
N PHE A 121 22.33 9.97 -10.62
CA PHE A 121 21.52 10.99 -11.26
C PHE A 121 21.42 12.20 -10.35
N GLU A 122 21.73 13.38 -10.90
CA GLU A 122 21.63 14.65 -10.21
C GLU A 122 20.54 15.54 -10.83
N ALA A 123 19.69 16.08 -9.97
CA ALA A 123 18.70 17.09 -10.30
C ALA A 123 18.83 18.29 -9.38
N ALA A 124 19.00 19.47 -9.96
CA ALA A 124 18.93 20.75 -9.25
C ALA A 124 17.70 21.53 -9.71
N PHE A 125 16.89 21.98 -8.75
CA PHE A 125 15.74 22.86 -9.01
C PHE A 125 15.67 23.96 -7.93
N ALA A 126 14.92 25.02 -8.20
CA ALA A 126 14.73 26.12 -7.25
C ALA A 126 13.24 26.32 -7.00
N MET A 127 12.88 26.55 -5.74
CA MET A 127 11.49 26.67 -5.28
C MET A 127 10.68 27.74 -6.02
N HIS A 128 11.32 28.84 -6.44
CA HIS A 128 10.66 30.00 -7.05
C HIS A 128 11.21 30.34 -8.44
N SER A 129 11.79 29.37 -9.14
CA SER A 129 12.35 29.64 -10.47
C SER A 129 11.25 29.74 -11.52
N VAL A 130 11.24 30.84 -12.29
CA VAL A 130 10.45 30.97 -13.52
C VAL A 130 11.11 30.29 -14.73
N ARG A 131 12.33 29.76 -14.58
CA ARG A 131 13.09 29.06 -15.62
C ARG A 131 13.76 27.82 -15.04
N SER A 132 13.14 26.67 -15.21
CA SER A 132 13.70 25.37 -14.86
C SER A 132 13.20 24.32 -15.85
N ARG A 133 14.06 23.37 -16.23
CA ARG A 133 13.59 22.20 -17.01
C ARG A 133 12.58 21.37 -16.22
N TRP A 134 12.63 21.45 -14.89
CA TRP A 134 11.75 20.73 -13.98
C TRP A 134 10.38 21.40 -13.81
N LEU A 135 10.14 22.59 -14.37
CA LEU A 135 8.89 23.35 -14.21
C LEU A 135 7.61 22.51 -14.36
N PRO A 136 7.47 21.62 -15.36
CA PRO A 136 6.26 20.80 -15.51
C PRO A 136 6.01 19.80 -14.37
N PHE A 137 7.01 19.57 -13.53
CA PHE A 137 7.01 18.58 -12.44
C PHE A 137 7.10 19.23 -11.06
N LEU A 138 7.21 20.57 -10.99
CA LEU A 138 7.17 21.31 -9.74
C LEU A 138 5.71 21.58 -9.38
N VAL A 139 5.30 21.11 -8.20
CA VAL A 139 3.90 21.09 -7.77
C VAL A 139 3.79 21.82 -6.43
N PRO A 140 2.90 22.81 -6.28
CA PRO A 140 2.63 23.38 -4.96
C PRO A 140 2.26 22.30 -3.95
N ARG A 141 2.81 22.35 -2.74
CA ARG A 141 2.56 21.37 -1.67
C ARG A 141 1.08 21.06 -1.46
N ALA A 142 0.23 22.09 -1.54
CA ALA A 142 -1.21 22.01 -1.38
C ALA A 142 -1.96 21.27 -2.52
N GLN A 143 -1.28 20.95 -3.63
CA GLN A 143 -1.82 20.31 -4.83
C GLN A 143 -1.18 18.94 -5.11
N LEU A 144 -0.46 18.38 -4.14
CA LEU A 144 0.19 17.07 -4.29
C LEU A 144 -0.82 15.97 -4.61
N ALA A 145 -1.98 15.96 -3.95
CA ALA A 145 -3.00 14.96 -4.24
C ALA A 145 -3.54 15.07 -5.68
N ASP A 146 -3.81 16.28 -6.17
CA ASP A 146 -4.25 16.49 -7.56
C ASP A 146 -3.22 15.93 -8.56
N ARG A 147 -1.93 16.15 -8.29
CA ARG A 147 -0.85 15.64 -9.12
C ARG A 147 -0.84 14.11 -9.21
N ILE A 148 -0.98 13.42 -8.08
CA ILE A 148 -0.96 11.95 -8.01
C ILE A 148 -2.27 11.37 -8.57
N LEU A 149 -3.40 12.05 -8.37
CA LEU A 149 -4.69 11.68 -8.93
C LEU A 149 -4.76 11.85 -10.46
N GLU A 150 -3.87 12.67 -11.03
CA GLU A 150 -3.92 13.10 -12.44
C GLU A 150 -5.24 13.79 -12.82
N THR A 151 -5.95 14.31 -11.82
CA THR A 151 -7.21 15.05 -11.94
C THR A 151 -7.42 15.87 -10.68
N SER A 152 -8.33 16.86 -10.71
CA SER A 152 -8.70 17.57 -9.49
C SER A 152 -9.40 16.65 -8.48
N ILE A 153 -9.18 16.89 -7.19
CA ILE A 153 -9.87 16.20 -6.08
C ILE A 153 -11.39 16.23 -6.26
N ALA A 154 -11.97 17.36 -6.69
CA ALA A 154 -13.42 17.47 -6.90
C ALA A 154 -13.94 16.43 -7.90
N LEU A 155 -13.28 16.32 -9.06
CA LEU A 155 -13.63 15.33 -10.09
C LEU A 155 -13.33 13.90 -9.64
N ALA A 156 -12.26 13.69 -8.86
CA ALA A 156 -11.97 12.38 -8.28
C ALA A 156 -13.08 11.92 -7.33
N LEU A 157 -13.54 12.81 -6.45
CA LEU A 157 -14.61 12.53 -5.50
C LEU A 157 -15.94 12.22 -6.18
N GLU A 158 -16.29 12.92 -7.26
CA GLU A 158 -17.49 12.60 -8.06
C GLU A 158 -17.46 11.16 -8.60
N ARG A 159 -16.28 10.67 -8.99
CA ARG A 159 -16.11 9.30 -9.52
C ARG A 159 -16.21 8.22 -8.45
N ILE A 160 -15.78 8.52 -7.22
CA ILE A 160 -15.70 7.53 -6.13
C ILE A 160 -16.80 7.71 -5.06
N SER A 161 -17.64 8.75 -5.17
CA SER A 161 -18.66 9.07 -4.17
C SER A 161 -19.59 7.91 -3.76
N PRO A 162 -19.92 6.93 -4.63
CA PRO A 162 -20.67 5.74 -4.23
C PRO A 162 -19.91 4.80 -3.25
N ASP A 163 -18.57 4.86 -3.26
CA ASP A 163 -17.67 3.94 -2.56
C ASP A 163 -17.08 4.55 -1.27
N LEU A 164 -17.28 5.85 -1.02
CA LEU A 164 -16.76 6.53 0.18
C LEU A 164 -17.60 6.17 1.42
N LEU A 165 -17.10 5.20 2.18
CA LEU A 165 -17.71 4.83 3.44
C LEU A 165 -17.41 5.83 4.55
N LYS A 166 -18.39 6.05 5.42
CA LYS A 166 -18.16 6.83 6.65
C LYS A 166 -17.24 6.03 7.58
N PRO A 167 -16.28 6.68 8.27
CA PRO A 167 -15.50 6.05 9.32
C PRO A 167 -16.42 5.35 10.34
N ARG A 168 -16.05 4.13 10.75
CA ARG A 168 -16.78 3.34 11.74
C ARG A 168 -15.92 3.03 12.95
N GLU A 169 -16.55 3.01 14.12
CA GLU A 169 -15.96 2.49 15.35
C GLU A 169 -15.80 0.97 15.25
N ARG A 170 -14.63 0.46 15.68
CA ARG A 170 -14.31 -0.97 15.66
C ARG A 170 -14.70 -1.61 17.00
N HIS A 171 -15.45 -2.70 16.97
CA HIS A 171 -15.71 -3.55 18.13
C HIS A 171 -14.98 -4.89 17.98
N ALA A 172 -14.42 -5.44 19.08
CA ALA A 172 -13.59 -6.66 19.11
C ALA A 172 -12.29 -6.62 18.27
N GLY A 173 -11.55 -5.51 18.31
CA GLY A 173 -10.37 -5.28 17.46
C GLY A 173 -9.16 -6.20 17.69
N TRP A 174 -9.06 -6.92 18.81
CA TRP A 174 -7.86 -7.72 19.12
C TRP A 174 -7.70 -8.93 18.19
N LEU A 175 -8.79 -9.64 17.87
CA LEU A 175 -8.72 -10.86 17.04
C LEU A 175 -8.44 -10.51 15.57
N GLY A 176 -9.05 -9.43 15.08
CA GLY A 176 -8.74 -8.88 13.75
C GLY A 176 -7.26 -8.52 13.65
N PHE A 177 -6.75 -7.74 14.61
CA PHE A 177 -5.33 -7.38 14.68
C PHE A 177 -4.41 -8.62 14.75
N LEU A 178 -4.77 -9.63 15.56
CA LEU A 178 -4.00 -10.87 15.67
C LEU A 178 -3.98 -11.64 14.33
N GLY A 179 -5.09 -11.66 13.61
CA GLY A 179 -5.17 -12.27 12.28
C GLY A 179 -4.29 -11.55 11.26
N GLU A 180 -4.34 -10.23 11.21
CA GLU A 180 -3.46 -9.42 10.37
C GLU A 180 -1.99 -9.66 10.69
N ALA A 181 -1.64 -9.71 11.99
CA ALA A 181 -0.27 -9.98 12.43
C ALA A 181 0.21 -11.37 11.99
N GLU A 182 -0.63 -12.41 12.06
CA GLU A 182 -0.28 -13.75 11.59
C GLU A 182 -0.10 -13.77 10.06
N VAL A 183 -0.98 -13.11 9.29
CA VAL A 183 -0.81 -12.99 7.83
C VAL A 183 0.52 -12.30 7.52
N ILE A 184 0.79 -11.15 8.13
CA ILE A 184 2.07 -10.43 7.95
C ILE A 184 3.25 -11.34 8.29
N ARG A 185 3.20 -12.04 9.42
CA ARG A 185 4.26 -12.95 9.85
C ARG A 185 4.51 -14.05 8.83
N ARG A 186 3.46 -14.68 8.31
CA ARG A 186 3.56 -15.72 7.27
C ARG A 186 4.13 -15.17 5.97
N LEU A 187 3.64 -14.02 5.51
CA LEU A 187 4.14 -13.39 4.28
C LEU A 187 5.62 -12.98 4.41
N ALA A 188 6.02 -12.49 5.58
CA ALA A 188 7.39 -12.06 5.87
C ALA A 188 8.41 -13.22 5.87
N GLU A 189 7.95 -14.48 5.94
CA GLU A 189 8.81 -15.66 5.74
C GLU A 189 9.39 -15.72 4.30
N ASN A 190 8.83 -14.97 3.34
CA ASN A 190 9.33 -14.89 1.98
C ASN A 190 10.05 -13.55 1.72
N PRO A 191 11.38 -13.54 1.50
CA PRO A 191 12.15 -12.31 1.29
C PRO A 191 11.86 -11.61 -0.04
N ARG A 192 11.10 -12.23 -0.95
CA ARG A 192 10.66 -11.62 -2.21
C ARG A 192 9.46 -10.69 -2.05
N LEU A 193 8.73 -10.79 -0.95
CA LEU A 193 7.57 -9.94 -0.69
C LEU A 193 7.99 -8.72 0.12
N ASP A 194 7.70 -7.53 -0.39
CA ASP A 194 7.67 -6.29 0.40
C ASP A 194 6.24 -6.13 0.94
N LEU A 195 6.11 -5.82 2.23
CA LEU A 195 4.82 -5.76 2.91
C LEU A 195 4.52 -4.34 3.37
N PHE A 196 3.27 -3.93 3.21
CA PHE A 196 2.80 -2.60 3.56
C PHE A 196 1.49 -2.68 4.34
N ARG A 197 1.24 -1.69 5.18
CA ARG A 197 -0.02 -1.49 5.89
C ARG A 197 -0.66 -0.16 5.55
N PRO A 198 -2.00 -0.10 5.49
CA PRO A 198 -2.69 1.14 5.18
C PRO A 198 -2.54 2.16 6.32
N PHE A 199 -2.41 3.43 5.97
CA PHE A 199 -2.37 4.55 6.92
C PHE A 199 -3.04 5.79 6.33
N PRO A 200 -4.26 6.19 6.76
CA PRO A 200 -5.12 5.47 7.68
C PRO A 200 -5.80 4.28 6.99
N ASP A 201 -6.40 3.41 7.78
CA ASP A 201 -7.16 2.26 7.28
C ASP A 201 -8.53 2.72 6.76
N LEU A 202 -8.55 3.03 5.45
CA LEU A 202 -9.67 3.66 4.74
C LEU A 202 -10.32 2.74 3.68
N GLU A 203 -9.76 1.57 3.41
CA GLU A 203 -10.31 0.59 2.46
C GLU A 203 -10.28 -0.85 2.97
N MET A 204 -10.73 -1.77 2.12
CA MET A 204 -10.78 -3.20 2.36
C MET A 204 -9.38 -3.84 2.52
N VAL A 205 -8.34 -3.28 1.90
CA VAL A 205 -7.00 -3.88 1.94
C VAL A 205 -6.30 -3.51 3.25
N GLU A 206 -6.13 -4.50 4.13
CA GLU A 206 -5.47 -4.36 5.44
C GLU A 206 -3.97 -4.68 5.38
N VAL A 207 -3.55 -5.49 4.40
CA VAL A 207 -2.16 -5.83 4.11
C VAL A 207 -1.94 -5.80 2.60
N LEU A 208 -0.93 -5.09 2.14
CA LEU A 208 -0.53 -5.06 0.75
C LEU A 208 0.81 -5.78 0.60
N ALA A 209 0.90 -6.72 -0.33
CA ALA A 209 2.13 -7.43 -0.64
C ALA A 209 2.60 -7.07 -2.06
N ARG A 210 3.88 -6.76 -2.22
CA ARG A 210 4.53 -6.49 -3.51
C ARG A 210 5.60 -7.53 -3.79
N ASP A 211 5.59 -8.11 -4.97
CA ASP A 211 6.73 -8.89 -5.46
C ASP A 211 7.87 -7.92 -5.81
N ASN A 212 9.00 -8.01 -5.11
CA ASN A 212 10.14 -7.12 -5.32
C ASN A 212 10.92 -7.39 -6.64
N VAL A 213 10.55 -8.40 -7.40
CA VAL A 213 11.09 -8.66 -8.74
C VAL A 213 10.12 -8.16 -9.82
N THR A 214 8.87 -8.63 -9.79
CA THR A 214 7.88 -8.27 -10.84
C THR A 214 7.17 -6.94 -10.58
N ARG A 215 7.30 -6.40 -9.37
CA ARG A 215 6.68 -5.16 -8.87
C ARG A 215 5.16 -5.19 -8.79
N ARG A 216 4.56 -6.35 -9.09
CA ARG A 216 3.12 -6.57 -9.00
C ARG A 216 2.69 -6.67 -7.53
N LEU A 217 1.44 -6.28 -7.31
CA LEU A 217 0.86 -6.10 -5.99
C LEU A 217 -0.34 -7.02 -5.78
N ALA A 218 -0.53 -7.45 -4.55
CA ALA A 218 -1.69 -8.18 -4.09
C ALA A 218 -2.23 -7.53 -2.80
N GLY A 219 -3.45 -7.04 -2.86
CA GLY A 219 -4.17 -6.49 -1.71
C GLY A 219 -4.88 -7.60 -0.93
N LEU A 220 -4.74 -7.63 0.39
CA LEU A 220 -5.32 -8.65 1.26
C LEU A 220 -6.24 -8.00 2.29
N GLN A 221 -7.50 -8.44 2.30
CA GLN A 221 -8.43 -8.25 3.39
C GLN A 221 -8.31 -9.43 4.34
N VAL A 222 -7.97 -9.19 5.60
CA VAL A 222 -7.87 -10.25 6.59
C VAL A 222 -9.16 -10.31 7.40
N LYS A 223 -9.66 -11.51 7.66
CA LYS A 223 -10.78 -11.74 8.57
C LYS A 223 -10.48 -12.94 9.44
N ALA A 224 -10.61 -12.75 10.75
CA ALA A 224 -10.43 -13.80 11.73
C ALA A 224 -11.73 -13.99 12.52
N ALA A 225 -12.10 -15.24 12.76
CA ALA A 225 -13.23 -15.61 13.60
C ALA A 225 -12.86 -16.76 14.53
N THR A 226 -13.50 -16.80 15.70
CA THR A 226 -13.28 -17.87 16.68
C THR A 226 -14.00 -19.14 16.29
N VAL A 227 -13.40 -20.27 16.66
CA VAL A 227 -14.01 -21.59 16.60
C VAL A 227 -14.02 -22.15 18.01
N THR A 228 -15.21 -22.50 18.51
CA THR A 228 -15.41 -22.98 19.88
C THR A 228 -15.23 -24.49 20.04
N ASP A 229 -15.45 -25.27 18.99
CA ASP A 229 -15.36 -26.74 19.00
C ASP A 229 -14.39 -27.26 17.94
N VAL A 230 -13.86 -28.48 18.09
CA VAL A 230 -12.90 -29.07 17.12
C VAL A 230 -13.45 -29.10 15.68
N HIS A 231 -14.77 -29.30 15.53
CA HIS A 231 -15.50 -29.25 14.25
C HIS A 231 -16.39 -28.01 14.11
N GLY A 232 -16.14 -26.99 14.93
CA GLY A 232 -16.92 -25.76 14.96
C GLY A 232 -16.77 -24.95 13.66
N GLU A 233 -17.65 -23.96 13.53
CA GLU A 233 -17.73 -23.09 12.36
C GLU A 233 -17.25 -21.68 12.72
N ALA A 234 -16.25 -21.20 12.00
CA ALA A 234 -15.84 -19.81 11.98
C ALA A 234 -16.75 -19.02 11.02
N GLN A 235 -17.46 -18.02 11.54
CA GLN A 235 -18.26 -17.10 10.74
C GLN A 235 -17.39 -15.94 10.26
N ILE A 236 -16.96 -15.99 9.01
CA ILE A 236 -16.17 -14.91 8.42
C ILE A 236 -17.11 -13.87 7.82
N HIS A 237 -17.13 -12.69 8.43
CA HIS A 237 -18.00 -11.58 7.99
C HIS A 237 -17.25 -10.57 7.12
N ILE A 238 -17.85 -10.23 5.98
CA ILE A 238 -17.34 -9.25 5.03
C ILE A 238 -18.43 -8.22 4.79
N HIS A 239 -18.09 -6.92 4.86
CA HIS A 239 -19.06 -5.88 4.53
C HIS A 239 -19.26 -5.81 3.02
N THR A 240 -20.52 -5.89 2.60
CA THR A 240 -20.87 -5.80 1.17
C THR A 240 -20.41 -4.48 0.55
N ALA A 241 -20.46 -3.39 1.32
CA ALA A 241 -20.11 -2.06 0.84
C ALA A 241 -18.59 -1.84 0.65
N THR A 242 -17.74 -2.62 1.30
CA THR A 242 -16.27 -2.54 1.13
C THR A 242 -15.77 -3.53 0.09
N LEU A 243 -16.58 -4.50 -0.33
CA LEU A 243 -16.14 -5.59 -1.19
C LEU A 243 -15.83 -5.09 -2.60
N THR A 244 -14.55 -5.10 -2.97
CA THR A 244 -14.10 -4.78 -4.32
C THR A 244 -14.16 -5.99 -5.25
N LYS A 245 -14.27 -5.74 -6.56
CA LYS A 245 -14.09 -6.75 -7.62
C LYS A 245 -12.71 -6.68 -8.26
N ASP A 246 -11.79 -5.94 -7.65
CA ASP A 246 -10.42 -5.84 -8.14
C ASP A 246 -9.78 -7.23 -8.14
N LEU A 247 -9.20 -7.55 -9.29
CA LEU A 247 -8.51 -8.79 -9.58
C LEU A 247 -7.25 -8.95 -8.71
N SER A 248 -6.62 -7.87 -8.31
CA SER A 248 -5.46 -7.87 -7.42
C SER A 248 -5.81 -8.05 -5.93
N THR A 249 -7.10 -8.11 -5.57
CA THR A 249 -7.53 -8.17 -4.17
C THR A 249 -8.07 -9.54 -3.75
N TRP A 250 -7.65 -9.98 -2.57
CA TRP A 250 -7.98 -11.30 -2.01
C TRP A 250 -8.49 -11.17 -0.57
N VAL A 251 -9.34 -12.09 -0.16
CA VAL A 251 -9.78 -12.26 1.23
C VAL A 251 -9.05 -13.45 1.84
N VAL A 252 -8.39 -13.20 2.97
CA VAL A 252 -7.78 -14.22 3.81
C VAL A 252 -8.66 -14.47 5.03
N GLY A 253 -9.27 -15.65 5.10
CA GLY A 253 -10.10 -16.09 6.23
C GLY A 253 -9.31 -16.99 7.18
N LEU A 254 -9.24 -16.61 8.46
CA LEU A 254 -8.55 -17.36 9.51
C LEU A 254 -9.52 -17.84 10.58
N ALA A 255 -9.31 -19.07 11.05
CA ALA A 255 -10.05 -19.66 12.15
C ALA A 255 -9.17 -19.71 13.40
N TRP A 256 -9.56 -19.02 14.47
CA TRP A 256 -8.87 -19.04 15.76
C TRP A 256 -9.45 -20.14 16.65
N ARG A 257 -8.61 -21.11 17.05
CA ARG A 257 -9.01 -22.19 17.96
C ARG A 257 -8.74 -21.78 19.40
N ASN A 258 -9.82 -21.53 20.15
CA ASN A 258 -9.72 -21.06 21.55
C ASN A 258 -8.94 -22.04 22.45
N GLU A 259 -9.14 -23.34 22.27
CA GLU A 259 -8.48 -24.37 23.10
C GLU A 259 -6.96 -24.42 22.87
N ALA A 260 -6.53 -24.24 21.62
CA ALA A 260 -5.12 -24.26 21.24
C ALA A 260 -4.44 -22.90 21.38
N ASN A 261 -5.22 -21.82 21.57
CA ASN A 261 -4.76 -20.44 21.56
C ASN A 261 -3.90 -20.13 20.31
N ALA A 262 -4.35 -20.62 19.16
CA ALA A 262 -3.65 -20.55 17.88
C ALA A 262 -4.65 -20.51 16.71
N PHE A 263 -4.18 -20.02 15.56
CA PHE A 263 -4.90 -20.19 14.31
C PHE A 263 -4.82 -21.65 13.83
N ASP A 264 -5.88 -22.11 13.17
CA ASP A 264 -5.87 -23.39 12.47
C ASP A 264 -4.80 -23.41 11.35
N GLU A 265 -4.31 -24.60 11.01
CA GLU A 265 -3.36 -24.77 9.92
C GLU A 265 -3.99 -24.53 8.53
N GLU A 266 -5.32 -24.61 8.41
CA GLU A 266 -6.10 -24.29 7.23
C GLU A 266 -6.61 -22.85 7.28
N CYS A 267 -6.47 -22.13 6.17
CA CYS A 267 -7.06 -20.82 5.95
C CYS A 267 -7.86 -20.80 4.64
N LEU A 268 -8.62 -19.74 4.44
CA LEU A 268 -9.25 -19.41 3.16
C LEU A 268 -8.43 -18.35 2.44
N LEU A 269 -8.24 -18.53 1.14
CA LEU A 269 -7.69 -17.52 0.23
C LEU A 269 -8.61 -17.40 -0.99
N ILE A 270 -9.47 -16.38 -0.99
CA ILE A 270 -10.55 -16.22 -1.98
C ILE A 270 -10.31 -14.92 -2.76
N PRO A 271 -10.32 -14.91 -4.11
CA PRO A 271 -10.35 -13.66 -4.86
C PRO A 271 -11.55 -12.81 -4.43
N ALA A 272 -11.38 -11.51 -4.20
CA ALA A 272 -12.46 -10.66 -3.70
C ALA A 272 -13.71 -10.69 -4.61
N ALA A 273 -13.49 -10.77 -5.93
CA ALA A 273 -14.55 -10.91 -6.93
C ALA A 273 -15.38 -12.20 -6.79
N GLU A 274 -14.83 -13.26 -6.19
CA GLU A 274 -15.47 -14.58 -6.07
C GLU A 274 -16.20 -14.78 -4.73
N VAL A 275 -15.99 -13.88 -3.76
CA VAL A 275 -16.69 -13.89 -2.46
C VAL A 275 -18.22 -14.04 -2.60
N PRO A 276 -18.93 -13.33 -3.50
CA PRO A 276 -20.38 -13.47 -3.64
C PRO A 276 -20.86 -14.86 -4.08
N THR A 277 -19.97 -15.70 -4.63
CA THR A 277 -20.32 -17.05 -5.09
C THR A 277 -20.32 -18.08 -3.96
N VAL A 278 -19.61 -17.79 -2.88
CA VAL A 278 -19.40 -18.69 -1.74
C VAL A 278 -20.00 -18.20 -0.44
N ALA A 279 -20.27 -16.90 -0.32
CA ALA A 279 -20.87 -16.30 0.87
C ALA A 279 -22.40 -16.27 0.80
N THR A 280 -23.03 -16.29 1.97
CA THR A 280 -24.45 -15.98 2.13
C THR A 280 -24.61 -14.50 2.42
N ALA A 281 -25.41 -13.79 1.63
CA ALA A 281 -25.73 -12.39 1.87
C ALA A 281 -26.79 -12.24 2.98
N ASP A 282 -26.51 -11.39 3.95
CA ASP A 282 -27.41 -11.01 5.04
C ASP A 282 -27.35 -9.48 5.24
N GLY A 283 -28.24 -8.77 4.55
CA GLY A 283 -28.30 -7.31 4.58
C GLY A 283 -26.99 -6.63 4.16
N LEU A 284 -26.30 -6.02 5.14
CA LEU A 284 -25.05 -5.29 4.93
C LEU A 284 -23.79 -6.17 5.02
N LEU A 285 -23.96 -7.46 5.30
CA LEU A 285 -22.89 -8.43 5.48
C LEU A 285 -23.01 -9.57 4.48
N MET A 286 -21.85 -10.09 4.08
CA MET A 286 -21.69 -11.40 3.48
C MET A 286 -20.98 -12.29 4.50
N THR A 287 -21.53 -13.48 4.73
CA THR A 287 -21.02 -14.41 5.72
C THR A 287 -20.54 -15.68 5.03
N ILE A 288 -19.29 -16.06 5.31
CA ILE A 288 -18.70 -17.32 4.87
C ILE A 288 -18.61 -18.25 6.08
N ALA A 289 -19.29 -19.38 5.99
CA ALA A 289 -19.24 -20.47 6.97
C ALA A 289 -17.99 -21.32 6.75
N PHE A 290 -16.94 -21.08 7.54
CA PHE A 290 -15.68 -21.80 7.43
C PHE A 290 -15.55 -22.87 8.53
N ARG A 291 -15.52 -24.15 8.14
CA ARG A 291 -15.24 -25.27 9.06
C ARG A 291 -13.87 -25.87 8.74
N PRO A 292 -12.79 -25.50 9.44
CA PRO A 292 -11.46 -26.03 9.16
C PRO A 292 -11.42 -27.56 9.29
N ALA A 293 -10.71 -28.23 8.38
CA ALA A 293 -10.57 -29.69 8.35
C ALA A 293 -11.90 -30.49 8.27
N SER A 294 -13.00 -29.84 7.86
CA SER A 294 -14.28 -30.54 7.64
C SER A 294 -14.21 -31.44 6.41
N PRO A 295 -14.65 -32.71 6.50
CA PRO A 295 -14.73 -33.62 5.34
C PRO A 295 -15.94 -33.33 4.45
N GLN A 296 -16.85 -32.45 4.88
CA GLN A 296 -18.06 -32.10 4.13
C GLN A 296 -17.69 -31.20 2.96
N ARG A 297 -18.07 -31.61 1.75
CA ARG A 297 -17.83 -30.78 0.56
C ARG A 297 -18.69 -29.53 0.57
N THR A 298 -18.06 -28.40 0.30
CA THR A 298 -18.69 -27.07 0.31
C THR A 298 -18.18 -26.21 -0.84
N ARG A 299 -18.88 -25.11 -1.13
CA ARG A 299 -18.46 -24.16 -2.18
C ARG A 299 -17.13 -23.47 -1.88
N ILE A 300 -16.68 -23.48 -0.62
CA ILE A 300 -15.41 -22.86 -0.20
C ILE A 300 -14.19 -23.78 -0.40
N ASP A 301 -14.39 -25.07 -0.67
CA ASP A 301 -13.29 -26.04 -0.79
C ASP A 301 -12.21 -25.65 -1.80
N PRO A 302 -12.53 -25.07 -2.98
CA PRO A 302 -11.50 -24.61 -3.93
C PRO A 302 -10.57 -23.54 -3.38
N TYR A 303 -10.91 -22.88 -2.27
CA TYR A 303 -10.17 -21.77 -1.66
C TYR A 303 -9.50 -22.13 -0.34
N ARG A 304 -9.68 -23.37 0.14
CA ARG A 304 -8.99 -23.87 1.33
C ARG A 304 -7.50 -24.02 1.03
N ARG A 305 -6.65 -23.49 1.89
CA ARG A 305 -5.18 -23.49 1.75
C ARG A 305 -4.56 -23.80 3.09
N ARG A 306 -3.30 -24.26 3.07
CA ARG A 306 -2.49 -24.31 4.28
C ARG A 306 -2.00 -22.91 4.59
N LEU A 307 -2.18 -22.45 5.83
CA LEU A 307 -1.70 -21.16 6.31
C LEU A 307 -0.17 -21.03 6.15
N ALA A 308 0.56 -22.13 6.33
CA ALA A 308 2.01 -22.19 6.12
C ALA A 308 2.44 -21.92 4.66
N ASP A 309 1.55 -22.13 3.68
CA ASP A 309 1.86 -21.91 2.26
C ASP A 309 1.53 -20.49 1.78
N LEU A 310 0.99 -19.63 2.67
CA LEU A 310 0.41 -18.34 2.30
C LEU A 310 1.39 -17.43 1.54
N SER A 311 2.64 -17.36 1.96
CA SER A 311 3.65 -16.50 1.31
C SER A 311 3.97 -16.92 -0.12
N ARG A 312 4.00 -18.23 -0.39
CA ARG A 312 4.17 -18.77 -1.74
C ARG A 312 2.92 -18.50 -2.57
N LEU A 313 1.74 -18.76 -2.02
CA LEU A 313 0.47 -18.57 -2.72
C LEU A 313 0.25 -17.12 -3.14
N ILE A 314 0.51 -16.16 -2.24
CA ILE A 314 0.41 -14.72 -2.59
C ILE A 314 1.44 -14.33 -3.64
N LEU A 315 2.67 -14.84 -3.56
CA LEU A 315 3.66 -14.62 -4.60
C LEU A 315 3.19 -15.17 -5.95
N ASP A 316 2.58 -16.36 -6.00
CA ASP A 316 2.02 -16.95 -7.23
C ASP A 316 0.87 -16.08 -7.78
N CYS A 317 -0.01 -15.56 -6.90
CA CYS A 317 -1.07 -14.62 -7.26
C CYS A 317 -0.53 -13.33 -7.90
N THR A 318 0.64 -12.84 -7.48
CA THR A 318 1.27 -11.69 -8.13
C THR A 318 1.88 -12.03 -9.49
N GLN A 319 2.16 -13.30 -9.80
CA GLN A 319 2.84 -13.71 -11.04
C GLN A 319 1.90 -14.11 -12.17
N ALA A 320 0.72 -14.65 -11.85
CA ALA A 320 -0.23 -15.06 -12.88
C ALA A 320 -0.74 -13.84 -13.69
N PRO A 321 -0.66 -13.84 -15.02
CA PRO A 321 -1.53 -12.97 -15.81
C PRO A 321 -2.97 -13.42 -15.52
N PHE A 322 -3.87 -12.46 -15.28
CA PHE A 322 -5.29 -12.78 -15.16
C PHE A 322 -5.74 -13.48 -16.44
N ALA A 323 -5.90 -14.80 -16.37
CA ALA A 323 -6.55 -15.60 -17.39
C ALA A 323 -8.05 -15.35 -17.26
N GLY A 324 -8.49 -14.19 -17.74
CA GLY A 324 -9.87 -14.01 -18.16
C GLY A 324 -10.08 -14.87 -19.40
N THR A 325 -10.85 -15.95 -19.24
CA THR A 325 -11.62 -16.53 -20.35
C THR A 325 -12.55 -15.48 -20.93
#